data_AF-A0A1I0C6M7-F1
#
_entry.id   AF-A0A1I0C6M7-F1
#
_cell.length_a   1.000
_cell.length_b   1.000
_cell.length_c   1.000
_cell.angle_alpha   90.00
_cell.angle_beta   90.00
_cell.angle_gamma   90.00
#
_symmetry.space_group_name_H-M   'P 1'
#
loop_
_entity.id
_entity.type
_entity.pdbx_description
1 polymer ?
#
loop_
_entity_poly.entity_id
_entity_poly.type
_entity_poly.pdbx_seq_one_letter_code
_entity_poly.pdbx_strand_id
1 'polypeptide(L)'
;MDWYKKKHYLRANTESVYITRGINVKKFLFIASIILMILLGCSNQSSLEENNEKSKIHNDEMQSSVEWADVIMWEDVHYYFDEAKTEEVSVQDIDKTLGKITFRVMYSEEENNPNYKLKNNESTYLREGATIYSLIGEDSKIYIYAESRVYKIKE
;
A
#
# COMPACT_ATOMS: atom_id res chain seq x y z
N MET A 1 44.97 30.65 4.44
CA MET A 1 43.97 29.57 4.64
C MET A 1 43.72 29.00 3.26
N ASP A 2 44.47 27.94 2.92
CA ASP A 2 44.69 27.51 1.54
C ASP A 2 43.51 26.72 0.97
N TRP A 3 43.01 27.23 -0.15
CA TRP A 3 42.29 26.50 -1.18
C TRP A 3 43.22 25.49 -1.89
N TYR A 4 42.64 24.45 -2.49
CA TYR A 4 43.26 23.29 -3.18
C TYR A 4 43.37 21.99 -2.37
N LYS A 5 42.30 21.18 -2.42
CA LYS A 5 42.39 19.76 -2.86
C LYS A 5 41.00 19.17 -3.10
N LYS A 6 40.37 19.65 -4.17
CA LYS A 6 39.37 18.89 -4.93
C LYS A 6 40.14 18.04 -5.94
N LYS A 7 40.18 16.71 -5.78
CA LYS A 7 40.38 15.77 -6.90
C LYS A 7 40.15 14.31 -6.49
N HIS A 8 39.21 13.71 -7.22
CA HIS A 8 39.12 12.29 -7.59
C HIS A 8 38.89 11.23 -6.49
N TYR A 9 37.62 10.89 -6.27
CA TYR A 9 37.23 9.51 -6.03
C TYR A 9 36.06 9.15 -6.97
N LEU A 10 36.41 8.80 -8.20
CA LEU A 10 35.61 7.94 -9.06
C LEU A 10 36.49 6.73 -9.37
N ARG A 11 36.16 5.58 -8.76
CA ARG A 11 36.55 4.28 -9.30
C ARG A 11 35.43 3.31 -9.03
N ALA A 12 34.58 3.17 -10.04
CA ALA A 12 33.79 1.96 -10.24
C ALA A 12 34.74 0.77 -10.38
N ASN A 13 34.42 -0.34 -9.71
CA ASN A 13 34.73 -1.66 -10.22
C ASN A 13 33.67 -2.63 -9.72
N THR A 14 32.89 -3.07 -10.70
CA THR A 14 31.88 -4.10 -10.70
C THR A 14 32.51 -5.47 -10.61
N GLU A 15 32.16 -6.27 -9.60
CA GLU A 15 32.29 -7.73 -9.66
C GLU A 15 30.96 -8.35 -9.19
N SER A 16 30.14 -8.76 -10.16
CA SER A 16 28.95 -9.58 -9.93
C SER A 16 29.39 -11.04 -9.74
N VAL A 17 29.33 -11.53 -8.50
CA VAL A 17 29.56 -12.94 -8.17
C VAL A 17 28.28 -13.72 -8.46
N TYR A 18 28.27 -14.49 -9.56
CA TYR A 18 27.22 -15.47 -9.84
C TYR A 18 27.47 -16.73 -9.01
N ILE A 19 26.75 -16.88 -7.89
CA ILE A 19 26.73 -18.11 -7.11
C ILE A 19 25.79 -19.10 -7.80
N THR A 20 26.34 -20.04 -8.56
CA THR A 20 25.62 -21.22 -9.03
C THR A 20 25.50 -22.21 -7.88
N ARG A 21 24.35 -22.20 -7.16
CA ARG A 21 24.01 -23.25 -6.20
C ARG A 21 23.55 -24.50 -6.96
N GLY A 22 24.27 -25.61 -6.76
CA GLY A 22 23.98 -26.91 -7.34
C GLY A 22 22.56 -27.39 -7.03
N ILE A 23 21.77 -27.58 -8.07
CA ILE A 23 20.42 -28.12 -7.99
C ILE A 23 20.51 -29.63 -7.80
N ASN A 24 19.90 -30.12 -6.72
CA ASN A 24 19.96 -31.53 -6.32
C ASN A 24 18.91 -32.34 -7.10
N VAL A 25 19.33 -32.88 -8.25
CA VAL A 25 18.47 -33.51 -9.28
C VAL A 25 17.54 -34.61 -8.76
N LYS A 26 17.89 -35.26 -7.65
CA LYS A 26 17.09 -36.32 -7.02
C LYS A 26 15.76 -35.82 -6.42
N LYS A 27 15.69 -34.53 -6.03
CA LYS A 27 14.46 -33.92 -5.49
C LYS A 27 13.49 -33.51 -6.60
N PHE A 28 13.99 -33.24 -7.81
CA PHE A 28 13.16 -32.82 -8.94
C PHE A 28 12.31 -33.98 -9.51
N LEU A 29 12.84 -35.21 -9.46
CA LEU A 29 12.12 -36.41 -9.90
C LEU A 29 10.94 -36.79 -8.99
N PHE A 30 10.94 -36.39 -7.71
CA PHE A 30 9.81 -36.65 -6.81
C PHE A 30 8.64 -35.69 -7.04
N ILE A 31 8.91 -34.44 -7.43
CA ILE A 31 7.88 -33.40 -7.62
C ILE A 31 7.09 -33.65 -8.92
N ALA A 32 7.74 -34.18 -9.97
CA ALA A 32 7.08 -34.52 -11.22
C ALA A 32 6.04 -35.66 -11.09
N SER A 33 6.19 -36.55 -10.10
CA SER A 33 5.26 -37.66 -9.86
C SER A 33 3.92 -37.20 -9.25
N ILE A 34 3.94 -36.18 -8.39
CA ILE A 34 2.75 -35.67 -7.69
C ILE A 34 1.83 -34.87 -8.63
N ILE A 35 2.40 -34.22 -9.64
CA ILE A 35 1.65 -33.41 -10.61
C ILE A 35 0.84 -34.27 -11.59
N LEU A 36 1.21 -35.54 -11.80
CA LEU A 36 0.51 -36.44 -12.72
C LEU A 36 -0.81 -37.02 -12.14
N MET A 37 -1.05 -36.91 -10.83
CA MET A 37 -2.27 -37.44 -10.17
C MET A 37 -3.48 -36.49 -10.24
N ILE A 38 -3.32 -35.23 -10.65
CA ILE A 38 -4.39 -34.21 -10.55
C ILE A 38 -5.28 -34.15 -11.81
N LEU A 39 -4.99 -34.92 -12.87
CA LEU A 39 -5.69 -34.81 -14.17
C LEU A 39 -6.79 -35.86 -14.45
N LEU A 40 -7.27 -36.62 -13.45
CA LEU A 40 -8.31 -37.65 -13.64
C LEU A 40 -9.62 -37.40 -12.87
N GLY A 41 -9.96 -36.15 -12.54
CA GLY A 41 -11.09 -35.84 -11.66
C GLY A 41 -12.14 -34.88 -12.22
N CYS A 42 -12.80 -35.19 -13.34
CA CYS A 42 -14.10 -34.57 -13.69
C CYS A 42 -15.02 -35.60 -14.39
N SER A 43 -15.91 -36.27 -13.64
CA SER A 43 -17.11 -36.91 -14.20
C SER A 43 -18.33 -36.09 -13.82
N ASN A 44 -18.97 -35.46 -14.81
CA ASN A 44 -20.24 -34.75 -14.62
C ASN A 44 -21.38 -35.75 -14.50
N GLN A 45 -21.92 -35.92 -13.30
CA GLN A 45 -23.21 -36.54 -13.06
C GLN A 45 -24.20 -35.44 -12.72
N SER A 46 -25.01 -35.06 -13.69
CA SER A 46 -26.23 -34.29 -13.49
C SER A 46 -27.30 -35.20 -12.88
N SER A 47 -27.71 -34.91 -11.65
CA SER A 47 -29.01 -35.33 -11.14
C SER A 47 -29.62 -34.18 -10.36
N LEU A 48 -30.70 -33.65 -10.94
CA LEU A 48 -31.75 -32.91 -10.27
C LEU A 48 -32.16 -33.65 -9.00
N GLU A 49 -32.05 -32.98 -7.86
CA GLU A 49 -32.94 -33.24 -6.74
C GLU A 49 -33.28 -31.91 -6.07
N GLU A 50 -34.50 -31.48 -6.37
CA GLU A 50 -35.25 -30.43 -5.74
C GLU A 50 -35.62 -30.91 -4.33
N ASN A 51 -35.02 -30.32 -3.30
CA ASN A 51 -35.56 -30.42 -1.94
C ASN A 51 -35.42 -29.06 -1.24
N ASN A 52 -36.58 -28.41 -1.08
CA ASN A 52 -36.78 -27.21 -0.30
C ASN A 52 -36.45 -27.48 1.17
N GLU A 53 -35.28 -27.04 1.61
CA GLU A 53 -35.04 -26.76 3.02
C GLU A 53 -34.49 -25.35 3.14
N LYS A 54 -35.30 -24.49 3.77
CA LYS A 54 -35.04 -23.09 4.06
C LYS A 54 -33.90 -22.99 5.08
N SER A 55 -32.69 -23.29 4.64
CA SER A 55 -31.46 -22.98 5.35
C SER A 55 -31.27 -21.47 5.29
N LYS A 56 -31.25 -20.86 6.47
CA LYS A 56 -30.86 -19.47 6.70
C LYS A 56 -29.37 -19.36 6.41
N ILE A 57 -29.00 -19.38 5.13
CA ILE A 57 -27.65 -19.08 4.68
C ILE A 57 -27.46 -17.60 4.97
N HIS A 58 -26.70 -17.34 6.03
CA HIS A 58 -25.98 -16.09 6.17
C HIS A 58 -25.16 -15.98 4.89
N ASN A 59 -25.61 -15.14 3.96
CA ASN A 59 -24.75 -14.65 2.91
C ASN A 59 -23.67 -13.84 3.64
N ASP A 60 -22.62 -14.53 4.10
CA ASP A 60 -21.29 -13.98 4.07
C ASP A 60 -20.96 -13.78 2.58
N GLU A 61 -21.63 -12.81 1.97
CA GLU A 61 -21.15 -12.17 0.76
C GLU A 61 -19.76 -11.72 1.14
N MET A 62 -18.77 -12.47 0.65
CA MET A 62 -17.37 -12.08 0.63
C MET A 62 -17.37 -10.65 0.08
N GLN A 63 -17.30 -9.66 0.96
CA GLN A 63 -17.22 -8.27 0.55
C GLN A 63 -15.99 -8.18 -0.32
N SER A 64 -16.20 -7.85 -1.60
CA SER A 64 -15.12 -7.48 -2.51
C SER A 64 -14.24 -6.49 -1.75
N SER A 65 -12.94 -6.78 -1.67
CA SER A 65 -11.96 -5.94 -0.98
C SER A 65 -12.27 -4.47 -1.22
N VAL A 66 -12.56 -3.72 -0.16
CA VAL A 66 -12.82 -2.29 -0.25
C VAL A 66 -11.54 -1.65 -0.81
N GLU A 67 -11.62 -1.08 -2.01
CA GLU A 67 -10.52 -0.31 -2.58
C GLU A 67 -10.45 1.01 -1.82
N TRP A 68 -9.54 1.07 -0.85
CA TRP A 68 -9.34 2.25 -0.01
C TRP A 68 -8.63 3.34 -0.79
N ALA A 69 -9.21 4.54 -0.84
CA ALA A 69 -8.50 5.72 -1.28
C ALA A 69 -7.40 6.10 -0.26
N ASP A 70 -6.27 6.64 -0.72
CA ASP A 70 -5.26 7.23 0.15
C ASP A 70 -5.72 8.62 0.60
N VAL A 71 -6.10 8.75 1.87
CA VAL A 71 -6.80 9.91 2.43
C VAL A 71 -6.28 10.22 3.83
N ILE A 72 -6.13 11.53 4.10
CA ILE A 72 -5.93 12.08 5.43
C ILE A 72 -7.15 12.92 5.78
N MET A 73 -7.67 12.77 6.99
CA MET A 73 -8.62 13.72 7.56
C MET A 73 -7.87 14.71 8.45
N TRP A 74 -7.88 15.98 8.08
CA TRP A 74 -7.22 17.05 8.83
C TRP A 74 -8.10 18.30 8.87
N GLU A 75 -8.28 18.88 10.05
CA GLU A 75 -9.21 19.98 10.31
C GLU A 75 -10.63 19.73 9.76
N ASP A 76 -11.13 18.50 9.94
CA ASP A 76 -12.44 18.04 9.45
C ASP A 76 -12.60 18.09 7.92
N VAL A 77 -11.48 18.12 7.17
CA VAL A 77 -11.43 18.08 5.71
C VAL A 77 -10.70 16.82 5.24
N HIS A 78 -11.23 16.18 4.19
CA HIS A 78 -10.58 15.05 3.53
C HIS A 78 -9.59 15.55 2.48
N TYR A 79 -8.33 15.18 2.63
CA TYR A 79 -7.26 15.40 1.67
C TYR A 79 -6.90 14.07 1.02
N TYR A 80 -6.97 14.01 -0.30
CA TYR A 80 -6.72 12.83 -1.12
C TYR A 80 -5.32 12.91 -1.71
N PHE A 81 -4.64 11.78 -1.84
CA PHE A 81 -3.33 11.73 -2.45
C PHE A 81 -3.31 12.34 -3.86
N ASP A 82 -2.37 13.27 -4.09
CA ASP A 82 -2.14 13.94 -5.37
C ASP A 82 -0.77 13.51 -5.91
N GLU A 83 -0.78 12.51 -6.78
CA GLU A 83 0.43 11.92 -7.36
C GLU A 83 1.20 12.94 -8.20
N ALA A 84 0.50 13.70 -9.05
CA ALA A 84 1.12 14.71 -9.92
C ALA A 84 1.83 15.80 -9.10
N LYS A 85 1.16 16.37 -8.09
CA LYS A 85 1.78 17.39 -7.25
C LYS A 85 2.91 16.81 -6.39
N THR A 86 2.83 15.54 -6.01
CA THR A 86 3.90 14.84 -5.28
C THR A 86 5.19 14.77 -6.09
N GLU A 87 5.12 14.56 -7.41
CA GLU A 87 6.29 14.54 -8.29
C GLU A 87 6.96 15.92 -8.46
N GLU A 88 6.19 17.01 -8.27
CA GLU A 88 6.68 18.39 -8.37
C GLU A 88 7.32 18.91 -7.09
N VAL A 89 6.94 18.34 -5.94
CA VAL A 89 7.31 18.85 -4.61
C VAL A 89 8.56 18.16 -4.08
N SER A 90 9.48 18.98 -3.56
CA SER A 90 10.71 18.55 -2.91
C SER A 90 10.71 18.86 -1.42
N VAL A 91 11.73 18.38 -0.69
CA VAL A 91 11.91 18.67 0.74
C VAL A 91 12.12 20.17 0.98
N GLN A 92 12.63 20.91 -0.01
CA GLN A 92 12.85 22.35 0.08
C GLN A 92 11.53 23.15 0.06
N ASP A 93 10.44 22.55 -0.42
CA ASP A 93 9.14 23.20 -0.55
C ASP A 93 8.26 23.01 0.70
N ILE A 94 8.77 22.30 1.72
CA ILE A 94 8.09 22.11 3.00
C ILE A 94 8.23 23.38 3.84
N ASP A 95 7.12 23.88 4.37
CA ASP A 95 7.07 25.07 5.21
C ASP A 95 7.02 24.70 6.71
N LYS A 96 5.86 24.79 7.35
CA LYS A 96 5.72 24.60 8.80
C LYS A 96 4.94 23.34 9.13
N THR A 97 5.16 22.83 10.33
CA THR A 97 4.36 21.73 10.89
C THR A 97 2.94 22.18 11.19
N LEU A 98 1.96 21.40 10.75
CA LEU A 98 0.53 21.61 11.01
C LEU A 98 0.00 20.64 12.07
N GLY A 99 0.45 19.39 12.06
CA GLY A 99 -0.07 18.36 12.94
C GLY A 99 0.65 17.03 12.80
N LYS A 100 0.04 15.97 13.33
CA LYS A 100 0.54 14.60 13.22
C LYS A 100 -0.61 13.62 13.05
N ILE A 101 -0.36 12.54 12.31
CA ILE A 101 -1.27 11.41 12.23
C ILE A 101 -1.33 10.70 13.58
N THR A 102 -2.55 10.45 14.08
CA THR A 102 -2.81 9.79 15.35
C THR A 102 -3.29 8.35 15.20
N PHE A 103 -3.78 7.98 14.01
CA PHE A 103 -4.25 6.62 13.72
C PHE A 103 -4.14 6.31 12.23
N ARG A 104 -3.86 5.04 11.91
CA ARG A 104 -3.89 4.49 10.55
C ARG A 104 -4.94 3.40 10.44
N VAL A 105 -5.83 3.52 9.46
CA VAL A 105 -6.86 2.50 9.19
C VAL A 105 -6.25 1.23 8.62
N MET A 106 -5.36 1.33 7.63
CA MET A 106 -4.74 0.16 7.00
C MET A 106 -3.94 -0.64 8.04
N TYR A 107 -4.15 -1.95 8.04
CA TYR A 107 -3.61 -2.92 9.00
C TYR A 107 -4.17 -2.78 10.43
N SER A 108 -5.34 -2.15 10.60
CA SER A 108 -6.07 -2.08 11.87
C SER A 108 -7.35 -2.91 11.84
N GLU A 109 -7.97 -3.10 13.00
CA GLU A 109 -9.28 -3.77 13.10
C GLU A 109 -10.39 -3.00 12.35
N GLU A 110 -10.22 -1.69 12.16
CA GLU A 110 -11.18 -0.82 11.49
C GLU A 110 -11.14 -0.94 9.96
N GLU A 111 -10.11 -1.55 9.39
CA GLU A 111 -10.01 -1.81 7.95
C GLU A 111 -11.16 -2.68 7.42
N ASN A 112 -11.74 -3.53 8.27
CA ASN A 112 -12.88 -4.38 7.93
C ASN A 112 -14.21 -3.84 8.45
N ASN A 113 -14.23 -2.62 9.00
CA ASN A 113 -15.44 -2.01 9.53
C ASN A 113 -16.12 -1.14 8.46
N PRO A 114 -17.22 -1.58 7.85
CA PRO A 114 -17.89 -0.83 6.77
C PRO A 114 -18.55 0.47 7.27
N ASN A 115 -18.69 0.64 8.59
CA ASN A 115 -19.25 1.84 9.20
C ASN A 115 -18.17 2.80 9.71
N TYR A 116 -16.88 2.45 9.52
CA TYR A 116 -15.79 3.31 9.95
C TYR A 116 -15.80 4.63 9.19
N LYS A 117 -15.51 5.72 9.90
CA LYS A 117 -15.34 7.06 9.33
C LYS A 117 -14.04 7.60 9.87
N LEU A 118 -13.18 8.09 8.96
CA LEU A 118 -11.97 8.80 9.35
C LEU A 118 -12.34 9.98 10.25
N LYS A 119 -11.59 10.13 11.33
CA LYS A 119 -11.67 11.26 12.25
C LYS A 119 -10.49 12.19 12.03
N ASN A 120 -10.56 13.38 12.61
CA ASN A 120 -9.48 14.35 12.52
C ASN A 120 -8.14 13.75 12.98
N ASN A 121 -7.08 14.02 12.21
CA ASN A 121 -5.72 13.50 12.34
C ASN A 121 -5.56 11.99 12.05
N GLU A 122 -6.54 11.35 11.43
CA GLU A 122 -6.40 9.96 10.99
C GLU A 122 -6.06 9.87 9.50
N SER A 123 -5.50 8.75 9.09
CA SER A 123 -5.25 8.47 7.67
C SER A 123 -5.60 7.03 7.31
N THR A 124 -5.85 6.78 6.03
CA THR A 124 -5.99 5.41 5.55
C THR A 124 -4.63 4.71 5.50
N TYR A 125 -3.58 5.35 4.97
CA TYR A 125 -2.29 4.71 4.71
C TYR A 125 -1.10 5.19 5.56
N LEU A 126 -1.05 6.46 5.97
CA LEU A 126 0.11 7.01 6.66
C LEU A 126 0.24 6.46 8.08
N ARG A 127 1.48 6.22 8.52
CA ARG A 127 1.71 5.67 9.87
C ARG A 127 1.38 6.69 10.97
N GLU A 128 1.03 6.16 12.13
CA GLU A 128 0.94 6.97 13.36
C GLU A 128 2.25 7.71 13.64
N GLY A 129 2.12 8.96 14.06
CA GLY A 129 3.23 9.88 14.31
C GLY A 129 3.80 10.55 13.06
N ALA A 130 3.35 10.20 11.85
CA ALA A 130 3.71 10.94 10.63
C ALA A 130 3.30 12.42 10.77
N THR A 131 4.25 13.32 10.47
CA THR A 131 4.00 14.76 10.59
C THR A 131 3.31 15.30 9.34
N ILE A 132 2.32 16.17 9.54
CA ILE A 132 1.63 16.93 8.50
C ILE A 132 2.27 18.31 8.43
N TYR A 133 2.58 18.76 7.22
CA TYR A 133 3.21 20.05 6.94
C TYR A 133 2.39 20.86 5.94
N SER A 134 2.54 22.19 5.98
CA SER A 134 2.18 23.06 4.86
C SER A 134 3.30 23.08 3.83
N LEU A 135 2.97 23.55 2.62
CA LEU A 135 3.92 23.78 1.54
C LEU A 135 4.15 25.29 1.35
N ILE A 136 5.36 25.66 0.92
CA ILE A 136 5.72 27.05 0.64
C ILE A 136 4.90 27.56 -0.54
N GLY A 137 4.20 28.67 -0.35
CA GLY A 137 3.44 29.34 -1.41
C GLY A 137 2.08 28.70 -1.73
N GLU A 138 1.71 27.60 -1.08
CA GLU A 138 0.42 26.93 -1.25
C GLU A 138 -0.48 27.18 -0.03
N ASP A 139 -1.80 27.22 -0.24
CA ASP A 139 -2.77 27.30 0.86
C ASP A 139 -2.93 25.92 1.52
N SER A 140 -2.69 25.84 2.84
CA SER A 140 -2.87 24.59 3.60
C SER A 140 -4.32 24.09 3.62
N LYS A 141 -5.29 24.94 3.29
CA LYS A 141 -6.69 24.54 3.08
C LYS A 141 -6.91 23.77 1.78
N ILE A 142 -5.94 23.80 0.86
CA ILE A 142 -6.01 23.11 -0.43
C ILE A 142 -5.01 21.95 -0.45
N TYR A 143 -3.76 22.19 -0.05
CA TYR A 143 -2.69 21.19 -0.09
C TYR A 143 -2.02 20.99 1.27
N ILE A 144 -1.73 19.74 1.60
CA ILE A 144 -0.87 19.37 2.73
C ILE A 144 0.18 18.38 2.28
N TYR A 145 1.28 18.30 3.01
CA TYR A 145 2.38 17.36 2.75
C TYR A 145 2.62 16.45 3.95
N ALA A 146 2.74 15.15 3.70
CA ALA A 146 3.06 14.17 4.72
C ALA A 146 3.75 12.93 4.10
N GLU A 147 4.81 12.45 4.75
CA GLU A 147 5.59 11.26 4.31
C GLU A 147 5.98 11.24 2.82
N SER A 148 6.50 12.37 2.31
CA SER A 148 6.90 12.48 0.90
C SER A 148 5.75 12.34 -0.09
N ARG A 149 4.54 12.68 0.35
CA ARG A 149 3.34 12.75 -0.47
C ARG A 149 2.63 14.06 -0.25
N VAL A 150 2.07 14.59 -1.33
CA VAL A 150 1.15 15.72 -1.32
C VAL A 150 -0.27 15.19 -1.34
N TYR A 151 -1.14 15.81 -0.55
CA TYR A 151 -2.57 15.54 -0.54
C TYR A 151 -3.33 16.82 -0.83
N LYS A 152 -4.43 16.70 -1.57
CA LYS A 152 -5.27 17.80 -2.02
C LYS A 152 -6.73 17.54 -1.68
N ILE A 153 -7.48 18.59 -1.37
CA ILE A 153 -8.95 18.50 -1.35
C ILE A 153 -9.51 18.18 -2.75
N LYS A 154 -10.64 17.48 -2.83
CA LYS A 154 -11.38 17.38 -4.10
C LYS A 154 -12.14 18.69 -4.35
N GLU A 155 -12.05 19.19 -5.58
CA GLU A 155 -12.90 20.28 -6.10
C GLU A 155 -14.33 19.81 -6.39
#